data_AF-A0A1R1XRH4-F1
#
_entry.id   AF-A0A1R1XRH4-F1
#
_cell.length_a   1.000
_cell.length_b   1.000
_cell.length_c   1.000
_cell.angle_alpha   90.00
_cell.angle_beta   90.00
_cell.angle_gamma   90.00
#
_symmetry.space_group_name_H-M   'P 1'
#
loop_
_entity.id
_entity.type
_entity.pdbx_description
1 polymer ?
#
loop_
_entity_poly.entity_id
_entity_poly.type
_entity_poly.pdbx_seq_one_letter_code
_entity_poly.pdbx_strand_id
1 'polypeptide(L)'
;MPKLKVIVAEGFEDLTFKVSDEGGGMPASKVEKLWSYIHQKSMPQNDINDPSSDQIPTDSSIENSSMSSNFGNFDLNFGSNSDYPLFGFGVGLPTARLIARYFGGDLDVVSMEGYGSDFYLHLQRSGNIAETTPDLCDLSLQSASSSVSELIDSLKYE
;
A
#
# COMPACT_ATOMS: atom_id res chain seq x y z
N MET A 1 25.03 -3.73 -0.94
CA MET A 1 23.86 -3.37 -0.12
C MET A 1 23.74 -4.36 1.02
N PRO A 2 23.31 -3.95 2.23
CA PRO A 2 22.99 -4.88 3.31
C PRO A 2 21.94 -5.92 2.89
N LYS A 3 21.98 -7.10 3.50
CA LYS A 3 21.01 -8.17 3.19
C LYS A 3 19.69 -7.91 3.90
N LEU A 4 18.58 -8.15 3.21
CA LEU A 4 17.26 -8.24 3.82
C LEU A 4 17.22 -9.44 4.77
N LYS A 5 16.74 -9.25 6.00
CA LYS A 5 16.63 -10.32 7.01
C LYS A 5 15.15 -10.65 7.21
N VAL A 6 14.81 -11.93 7.14
CA VAL A 6 13.45 -12.41 7.40
C VAL A 6 13.50 -13.41 8.54
N ILE A 7 12.63 -13.24 9.53
CA ILE A 7 12.46 -14.15 10.66
C ILE A 7 11.01 -14.62 10.65
N VAL A 8 10.82 -15.94 10.75
CA VAL A 8 9.49 -16.54 10.91
C VAL A 8 9.43 -17.14 12.30
N ALA A 9 8.42 -16.74 13.07
CA ALA A 9 8.16 -17.23 14.42
C ALA A 9 6.77 -17.86 14.48
N GLU A 10 6.73 -19.11 14.89
CA GLU A 10 5.49 -19.87 15.08
C GLU A 10 5.17 -19.91 16.58
N GLY A 11 4.13 -19.18 16.98
CA GLY A 11 3.58 -19.21 18.34
C GLY A 11 2.43 -20.21 18.48
N PHE A 12 1.87 -20.29 19.69
CA PHE A 12 0.66 -21.08 19.95
C PHE A 12 -0.59 -20.42 19.36
N GLU A 13 -0.62 -19.09 19.34
CA GLU A 13 -1.75 -18.27 18.88
C GLU A 13 -1.49 -17.72 17.46
N ASP A 14 -0.28 -17.21 17.23
CA ASP A 14 0.05 -16.45 16.03
C ASP A 14 1.24 -17.01 15.25
N LEU A 15 1.21 -16.81 13.93
CA LEU A 15 2.35 -16.92 13.02
C LEU A 15 2.85 -15.51 12.70
N THR A 16 4.11 -15.22 13.02
CA THR A 16 4.70 -13.89 12.83
C THR A 16 5.83 -13.92 11.82
N PHE A 17 5.79 -13.01 10.85
CA PHE A 17 6.90 -12.73 9.93
C PHE A 17 7.49 -11.37 10.29
N LYS A 18 8.79 -11.34 10.59
CA LYS A 18 9.55 -10.11 10.70
C LYS A 18 10.42 -9.92 9.47
N VAL A 19 10.27 -8.80 8.78
CA VAL A 19 11.13 -8.40 7.66
C VAL A 19 11.91 -7.15 8.08
N SER A 20 13.24 -7.24 8.07
CA SER A 20 14.14 -6.18 8.51
C SER A 20 15.06 -5.75 7.37
N ASP A 21 15.07 -4.45 7.10
CA ASP A 21 16.01 -3.80 6.17
C ASP A 21 17.02 -2.89 6.88
N GLU A 22 18.03 -2.43 6.14
CA GLU A 22 19.01 -1.42 6.57
C GLU A 22 19.04 -0.26 5.54
N GLY A 23 17.85 0.14 5.05
CA GLY A 23 17.64 1.14 4.00
C GLY A 23 17.65 2.59 4.50
N GLY A 24 18.15 2.84 5.72
CA GLY A 24 18.20 4.16 6.33
C GLY A 24 16.96 4.52 7.17
N GLY A 25 15.86 3.77 7.05
CA GLY A 25 14.67 3.95 7.89
C GLY A 25 14.00 5.32 7.73
N MET A 26 13.15 5.66 8.69
CA MET A 26 12.28 6.84 8.65
C MET A 26 12.12 7.47 10.04
N PRO A 27 12.00 8.81 10.14
CA PRO A 27 11.67 9.48 11.39
C PRO A 27 10.37 8.96 12.00
N ALA A 28 10.35 8.77 13.32
CA ALA A 28 9.16 8.33 14.06
C ALA A 28 7.92 9.21 13.81
N SER A 29 8.13 10.53 13.60
CA SER A 29 7.06 11.49 13.29
C SER A 29 6.36 11.26 11.94
N LYS A 30 6.94 10.44 11.05
CA LYS A 30 6.36 10.08 9.75
C LYS A 30 5.79 8.66 9.72
N VAL A 31 6.03 7.84 10.74
CA VAL A 31 5.57 6.44 10.80
C VAL A 31 4.06 6.34 10.71
N GLU A 32 3.31 7.21 11.39
CA GLU A 32 1.85 7.19 11.34
C GLU A 32 1.29 7.42 9.93
N LYS A 33 1.99 8.23 9.11
CA LYS A 33 1.57 8.55 7.74
C LYS A 33 1.66 7.36 6.79
N LEU A 34 2.41 6.31 7.14
CA LEU A 34 2.50 5.07 6.35
C LEU A 34 1.15 4.40 6.14
N TRP A 35 0.23 4.60 7.09
CA TRP A 35 -1.10 3.99 7.06
C TRP A 35 -2.13 4.84 6.32
N SER A 36 -1.77 6.05 5.90
CA SER A 36 -2.66 6.88 5.08
C SER A 36 -2.67 6.39 3.64
N TYR A 37 -3.86 6.21 3.08
CA TYR A 37 -4.02 6.05 1.63
C TYR A 37 -3.59 7.34 0.91
N ILE A 38 -3.10 7.19 -0.33
CA ILE A 38 -2.74 8.27 -1.28
C ILE A 38 -2.14 9.50 -0.57
N HIS A 39 -0.99 9.30 0.10
CA HIS A 39 -0.24 10.40 0.71
C HIS A 39 0.69 11.11 -0.29
N GLN A 40 1.02 10.43 -1.39
CA GLN A 40 2.06 10.87 -2.30
C GLN A 40 1.53 11.96 -3.23
N LYS A 41 1.77 13.21 -2.86
CA LYS A 41 1.60 14.35 -3.78
C LYS A 41 2.71 14.29 -4.82
N SER A 42 2.29 14.23 -6.08
CA SER A 42 3.09 14.35 -7.32
C SER A 42 4.13 13.25 -7.59
N MET A 43 3.94 12.55 -8.73
CA MET A 43 5.08 12.14 -9.56
C MET A 43 5.94 13.39 -9.81
N PRO A 44 7.29 13.30 -9.79
CA PRO A 44 8.10 14.38 -10.35
C PRO A 44 7.59 14.62 -11.78
N GLN A 45 7.05 15.80 -12.05
CA GLN A 45 6.91 16.23 -13.43
C GLN A 45 8.33 16.23 -13.99
N ASN A 46 8.54 15.56 -15.12
CA ASN A 46 9.74 15.75 -15.90
C ASN A 46 9.82 17.25 -16.20
N ASP A 47 10.60 17.98 -15.42
CA ASP A 47 10.95 19.36 -15.73
C ASP A 47 11.77 19.30 -17.01
N ILE A 48 11.17 19.67 -18.13
CA ILE A 48 11.72 19.63 -19.51
C ILE A 48 13.02 20.50 -19.65
N ASN A 49 13.51 21.09 -18.57
CA ASN A 49 14.60 22.06 -18.57
C ASN A 49 15.91 21.59 -17.90
N ASP A 50 16.07 20.31 -17.57
CA ASP A 50 17.38 19.78 -17.15
C ASP A 50 18.21 19.33 -18.37
N PRO A 51 19.31 20.03 -18.72
CA PRO A 51 20.12 19.71 -19.90
C PRO A 51 21.01 18.46 -19.71
N SER A 52 20.83 17.68 -18.64
CA SER A 52 21.63 16.48 -18.35
C SER A 52 20.88 15.14 -18.40
N SER A 53 19.60 15.10 -18.78
CA SER A 53 18.89 13.84 -19.04
C SER A 53 19.11 13.35 -20.48
N ASP A 54 19.68 12.15 -20.61
CA ASP A 54 19.88 11.44 -21.88
C ASP A 54 18.60 11.38 -22.73
N GLN A 55 18.74 11.60 -24.04
CA GLN A 55 17.63 11.80 -24.97
C GLN A 55 16.74 10.55 -25.14
N ILE A 56 15.42 10.76 -25.06
CA ILE A 56 14.40 9.77 -25.41
C ILE A 56 14.24 9.74 -26.94
N PRO A 57 14.29 8.56 -27.61
CA PRO A 57 13.88 8.44 -29.00
C PRO A 57 12.39 8.76 -29.14
N THR A 58 12.09 9.82 -29.88
CA THR A 58 10.75 10.16 -30.35
C THR A 58 10.25 9.08 -31.29
N ASP A 59 9.19 8.35 -30.92
CA ASP A 59 8.22 7.90 -31.90
C ASP A 59 6.80 8.28 -31.45
N SER A 60 6.17 9.03 -32.33
CA SER A 60 4.86 9.65 -32.23
C SER A 60 3.81 8.66 -32.73
N SER A 61 3.22 7.88 -31.83
CA SER A 61 1.87 7.30 -32.05
C SER A 61 1.33 6.64 -30.78
N ILE A 62 0.55 7.41 -30.01
CA ILE A 62 -0.83 7.09 -29.56
C ILE A 62 -1.23 8.25 -28.64
N GLU A 63 -1.91 9.22 -29.27
CA GLU A 63 -2.76 10.19 -28.57
C GLU A 63 -3.93 9.44 -27.94
N ASN A 64 -4.37 9.89 -26.76
CA ASN A 64 -5.59 9.49 -26.05
C ASN A 64 -5.50 8.26 -25.14
N SER A 65 -4.58 8.25 -24.18
CA SER A 65 -4.97 7.76 -22.85
C SER A 65 -5.41 8.97 -22.04
N SER A 66 -6.71 9.28 -22.08
CA SER A 66 -7.36 9.87 -20.92
C SER A 66 -6.76 9.17 -19.69
N MET A 67 -6.27 9.94 -18.72
CA MET A 67 -5.84 9.42 -17.42
C MET A 67 -7.07 8.83 -16.74
N SER A 68 -7.53 7.69 -17.25
CA SER A 68 -8.46 6.78 -16.61
C SER A 68 -7.70 6.36 -15.38
N SER A 69 -8.16 6.92 -14.27
CA SER A 69 -8.12 6.38 -12.93
C SER A 69 -8.38 4.87 -12.93
N ASN A 70 -7.46 4.07 -13.45
CA ASN A 70 -7.42 2.63 -13.33
C ASN A 70 -6.81 2.31 -11.96
N PHE A 71 -7.51 2.70 -10.90
CA PHE A 71 -7.22 2.30 -9.51
C PHE A 71 -7.46 0.81 -9.25
N GLY A 72 -7.83 0.03 -10.27
CA GLY A 72 -8.27 -1.37 -10.14
C GLY A 72 -7.38 -2.42 -10.80
N ASN A 73 -6.43 -2.07 -11.69
CA ASN A 73 -5.52 -3.06 -12.27
C ASN A 73 -4.19 -3.04 -11.52
N PHE A 74 -4.16 -3.70 -10.36
CA PHE A 74 -2.92 -4.13 -9.70
C PHE A 74 -2.33 -5.27 -10.53
N ASP A 75 -1.77 -4.94 -11.69
CA ASP A 75 -1.17 -5.92 -12.59
C ASP A 75 0.13 -6.42 -11.93
N LEU A 76 0.08 -7.58 -11.28
CA LEU A 76 1.21 -8.26 -10.63
C LEU A 76 2.29 -8.73 -11.62
N ASN A 77 2.15 -8.38 -12.90
CA ASN A 77 3.06 -8.76 -13.96
C ASN A 77 4.36 -7.95 -13.84
N PHE A 78 5.25 -8.39 -12.95
CA PHE A 78 6.57 -7.83 -12.63
C PHE A 78 7.56 -7.84 -13.82
N GLY A 79 7.12 -8.21 -15.02
CA GLY A 79 7.94 -8.26 -16.23
C GLY A 79 7.26 -7.58 -17.41
N SER A 80 7.68 -6.35 -17.74
CA SER A 80 8.10 -5.93 -19.10
C SER A 80 7.84 -4.46 -19.45
N ASN A 81 7.08 -3.68 -18.68
CA ASN A 81 6.88 -2.24 -18.96
C ASN A 81 7.45 -1.36 -17.83
N SER A 82 8.53 -0.64 -18.15
CA SER A 82 9.41 0.13 -17.26
C SER A 82 8.88 1.47 -16.76
N ASP A 83 7.62 1.81 -16.99
CA ASP A 83 7.13 3.19 -16.80
C ASP A 83 6.56 3.47 -15.40
N TYR A 84 6.52 2.48 -14.51
CA TYR A 84 6.01 2.64 -13.15
C TYR A 84 7.12 2.51 -12.09
N PRO A 85 7.21 3.45 -11.13
CA PRO A 85 8.14 3.32 -10.03
C PRO A 85 7.79 2.10 -9.17
N LEU A 86 8.81 1.39 -8.65
CA LEU A 86 8.63 0.18 -7.81
C LEU A 86 7.77 0.43 -6.56
N PHE A 87 7.77 1.66 -6.03
CA PHE A 87 6.96 2.06 -4.86
C PHE A 87 5.49 2.37 -5.21
N GLY A 88 5.13 2.38 -6.50
CA GLY A 88 3.78 2.64 -6.98
C GLY A 88 3.24 4.01 -6.51
N PHE A 89 1.96 4.03 -6.14
CA PHE A 89 1.23 5.24 -5.72
C PHE A 89 1.02 5.33 -4.19
N GLY A 90 1.77 4.55 -3.40
CA GLY A 90 1.68 4.57 -1.94
C GLY A 90 0.45 3.89 -1.34
N VAL A 91 -0.20 2.96 -2.07
CA VAL A 91 -1.35 2.18 -1.56
C VAL A 91 -0.95 0.86 -0.91
N GLY A 92 0.26 0.35 -1.17
CA GLY A 92 0.65 -1.01 -0.82
C GLY A 92 0.62 -1.31 0.68
N LEU A 93 1.17 -0.42 1.51
CA LEU A 93 1.30 -0.67 2.95
C LEU A 93 -0.05 -0.60 3.72
N PRO A 94 -0.91 0.41 3.49
CA PRO A 94 -2.28 0.38 4.00
C PRO A 94 -3.07 -0.84 3.53
N THR A 95 -2.96 -1.22 2.25
CA THR A 95 -3.64 -2.40 1.69
C THR A 95 -3.14 -3.71 2.31
N ALA A 96 -1.83 -3.87 2.47
CA ALA A 96 -1.25 -5.06 3.11
C ALA A 96 -1.75 -5.22 4.54
N ARG A 97 -1.87 -4.11 5.30
CA ARG A 97 -2.45 -4.12 6.63
C ARG A 97 -3.92 -4.51 6.63
N LEU A 98 -4.71 -4.00 5.68
CA LEU A 98 -6.12 -4.37 5.53
C LEU A 98 -6.28 -5.88 5.27
N ILE A 99 -5.46 -6.46 4.39
CA ILE A 99 -5.46 -7.89 4.10
C ILE A 99 -5.09 -8.71 5.34
N ALA A 100 -4.07 -8.28 6.10
CA ALA A 100 -3.69 -8.94 7.35
C ALA A 100 -4.86 -8.96 8.36
N ARG A 101 -5.51 -7.80 8.56
CA ARG A 101 -6.65 -7.64 9.47
C ARG A 101 -7.88 -8.42 9.05
N TYR A 102 -8.13 -8.53 7.75
CA TYR A 102 -9.25 -9.31 7.22
C TYR A 102 -9.18 -10.78 7.70
N PHE A 103 -7.99 -11.36 7.80
CA PHE A 103 -7.75 -12.70 8.35
C PHE A 103 -7.44 -12.71 9.85
N GLY A 104 -7.82 -11.66 10.59
CA GLY A 104 -7.66 -11.57 12.04
C GLY A 104 -6.23 -11.35 12.52
N GLY A 105 -5.34 -10.92 11.63
CA GLY A 105 -3.97 -10.53 11.94
C GLY A 105 -3.80 -9.01 12.08
N ASP A 106 -2.54 -8.55 12.03
CA ASP A 106 -2.21 -7.14 11.80
C ASP A 106 -0.82 -7.01 11.16
N LEU A 107 -0.54 -5.84 10.60
CA LEU A 107 0.77 -5.46 10.09
C LEU A 107 1.23 -4.19 10.82
N ASP A 108 2.40 -4.27 11.46
CA ASP A 108 3.02 -3.15 12.17
C ASP A 108 4.42 -2.85 11.65
N VAL A 109 4.87 -1.62 11.85
CA VAL A 109 6.17 -1.13 11.38
C VAL A 109 6.89 -0.41 12.50
N VAL A 110 8.16 -0.76 12.69
CA VAL A 110 9.09 -0.04 13.55
C VAL A 110 10.24 0.43 12.69
N SER A 111 10.44 1.74 12.59
CA SER A 111 11.49 2.33 11.77
C SER A 111 12.47 3.13 12.63
N MET A 112 13.76 3.02 12.28
CA MET A 112 14.86 3.72 12.93
C MET A 112 15.58 4.59 11.90
N GLU A 113 15.39 5.90 12.02
CA GLU A 113 16.06 6.89 11.15
C GLU A 113 17.59 6.77 11.21
N GLY A 114 18.22 6.75 10.04
CA GLY A 114 19.65 6.51 9.85
C GLY A 114 20.05 5.04 9.82
N TYR A 115 19.12 4.09 10.02
CA TYR A 115 19.43 2.65 10.04
C TYR A 115 18.55 1.83 9.09
N GLY A 116 17.26 1.65 9.40
CA GLY A 116 16.41 0.71 8.67
C GLY A 116 15.02 0.57 9.27
N SER A 117 14.19 -0.28 8.67
CA SER A 117 12.83 -0.58 9.15
C SER A 117 12.60 -2.07 9.37
N ASP A 118 11.84 -2.38 10.42
CA ASP A 118 11.32 -3.69 10.74
C ASP A 118 9.80 -3.70 10.51
N PHE A 119 9.32 -4.67 9.74
CA PHE A 119 7.91 -4.93 9.49
C PHE A 119 7.51 -6.22 10.19
N TYR A 120 6.42 -6.18 10.94
CA TYR A 120 5.88 -7.31 11.71
C TYR A 120 4.51 -7.65 11.16
N LEU A 121 4.40 -8.79 10.46
CA LEU A 121 3.13 -9.35 10.02
C LEU A 121 2.71 -10.43 11.01
N HIS A 122 1.62 -10.21 11.72
CA HIS A 122 0.98 -11.17 12.60
C HIS A 122 -0.23 -11.78 11.89
N LEU A 123 -0.32 -13.11 11.87
CA LEU A 123 -1.47 -13.84 11.35
C LEU A 123 -1.91 -14.86 12.39
N GLN A 124 -3.22 -15.09 12.49
CA GLN A 124 -3.71 -16.12 13.39
C GLN A 124 -3.35 -17.51 12.89
N ARG A 125 -2.87 -18.37 13.79
CA ARG A 125 -2.49 -19.75 13.47
C ARG A 125 -3.68 -20.67 13.21
N SER A 126 -4.79 -20.48 13.92
CA SER A 126 -5.86 -21.49 14.00
C SER A 126 -6.74 -21.60 12.75
N GLY A 127 -6.61 -20.68 11.78
CA GLY A 127 -7.26 -20.74 10.46
C GLY A 127 -8.79 -20.79 10.49
N ASN A 128 -9.39 -20.55 11.64
CA ASN A 128 -10.82 -20.65 11.92
C ASN A 128 -11.45 -19.30 12.30
N ILE A 129 -10.70 -18.21 12.14
CA ILE A 129 -11.25 -16.87 12.28
C ILE A 129 -12.20 -16.60 11.12
N ALA A 130 -13.38 -16.09 11.47
CA ALA A 130 -14.28 -15.49 10.50
C ALA A 130 -13.67 -14.18 9.98
N GLU A 131 -13.92 -13.88 8.71
CA GLU A 131 -13.48 -12.65 8.07
C GLU A 131 -13.87 -11.43 8.93
N THR A 132 -12.89 -10.56 9.20
CA THR A 132 -13.15 -9.31 9.90
C THR A 132 -13.71 -8.30 8.91
N THR A 133 -15.02 -8.28 8.76
CA THR A 133 -15.74 -7.31 7.93
C THR A 133 -16.24 -6.15 8.80
N PRO A 134 -16.29 -4.92 8.28
CA PRO A 134 -16.84 -3.80 9.03
C PRO A 134 -18.35 -3.99 9.24
N ASP A 135 -18.82 -3.74 10.47
CA ASP A 135 -20.25 -3.73 10.78
C ASP A 135 -20.93 -2.57 10.04
N LEU A 136 -21.67 -2.89 8.99
CA LEU A 136 -22.37 -1.90 8.17
C LEU A 136 -23.46 -1.13 8.94
N CYS A 137 -23.85 -1.63 10.12
CA CYS A 137 -24.81 -0.99 11.01
C CYS A 137 -24.22 0.18 11.82
N ASP A 138 -22.89 0.24 12.02
CA ASP A 138 -22.21 1.25 12.86
C ASP A 138 -21.49 2.35 12.05
N LEU A 139 -21.59 2.28 10.71
CA LEU A 139 -21.19 3.37 9.82
C LEU A 139 -22.22 4.52 9.95
N SER A 140 -22.14 5.27 11.05
CA SER A 140 -22.93 6.49 11.18
C SER A 140 -22.58 7.42 10.01
N LEU A 141 -23.61 7.77 9.22
CA LEU A 141 -23.58 8.57 7.99
C LEU A 141 -23.00 9.99 8.17
N GLN A 142 -22.47 10.33 9.33
CA GLN A 142 -22.05 11.68 9.70
C GLN A 142 -20.65 12.06 9.21
N SER A 143 -19.86 11.10 8.72
CA SER A 143 -18.48 11.34 8.24
C SER A 143 -18.20 10.84 6.81
N ALA A 144 -19.14 10.13 6.18
CA ALA A 144 -18.99 9.64 4.82
C ALA A 144 -19.33 10.74 3.79
N SER A 145 -18.65 10.71 2.63
CA SER A 145 -19.03 11.55 1.50
C SER A 145 -20.36 11.08 0.89
N SER A 146 -21.08 11.98 0.21
CA SER A 146 -22.39 11.69 -0.39
C SER A 146 -22.37 10.47 -1.32
N SER A 147 -21.30 10.29 -2.09
CA SER A 147 -21.13 9.14 -2.99
C SER A 147 -20.97 7.82 -2.25
N VAL A 148 -20.36 7.83 -1.06
CA VAL A 148 -20.20 6.62 -0.24
C VAL A 148 -21.50 6.26 0.46
N SER A 149 -22.27 7.24 0.94
CA SER A 149 -23.61 6.99 1.49
C SER A 149 -24.55 6.41 0.45
N GLU A 150 -24.56 6.93 -0.79
CA GLU A 150 -25.40 6.41 -1.87
C GLU A 150 -25.07 4.94 -2.22
N LEU A 151 -23.78 4.55 -2.18
CA LEU A 151 -23.37 3.16 -2.38
C LEU A 151 -23.81 2.24 -1.23
N ILE A 152 -23.64 2.68 0.01
CA ILE A 152 -24.06 1.91 1.19
C ILE A 152 -25.57 1.69 1.17
N ASP A 153 -26.34 2.72 0.81
CA ASP A 153 -27.79 2.62 0.72
C ASP A 153 -28.21 1.69 -0.42
N SER A 154 -27.51 1.71 -1.57
CA SER A 154 -27.76 0.77 -2.67
C SER A 154 -27.51 -0.69 -2.29
N LEU A 155 -26.57 -0.98 -1.38
CA LEU A 155 -26.23 -2.34 -0.95
C LEU A 155 -27.19 -2.89 0.11
N LYS A 156 -27.97 -2.03 0.78
CA LYS A 156 -28.94 -2.44 1.81
C LYS A 156 -30.29 -2.90 1.25
N TYR A 157 -30.53 -2.70 -0.05
CA TYR A 157 -31.81 -2.97 -0.72
C TYR A 157 -31.74 -4.05 -1.82
N GLU A 158 -30.72 -4.93 -1.78
CA GLU A 158 -30.78 -6.27 -2.40
C GLU A 158 -31.17 -7.33 -1.37
#